data_AF-A0AAW9NNE6-F1
#
_entry.id   AF-A0AAW9NNE6-F1
#
_cell.length_a   1.000
_cell.length_b   1.000
_cell.length_c   1.000
_cell.angle_alpha   90.00
_cell.angle_beta   90.00
_cell.angle_gamma   90.00
#
_symmetry.space_group_name_H-M   'P 1'
#
loop_
_entity.id
_entity.type
_entity.pdbx_description
1 polymer ?
#
loop_
_entity_poly.entity_id
_entity_poly.type
_entity_poly.pdbx_seq_one_letter_code
_entity_poly.pdbx_strand_id
1 'polypeptide(L)'
;MVQKQGKYYRFSEKTLQQLEELKHRDGGSYTSILESAVEQFYQQTYTQNELLLEEIERLLNVKMSELLIPDLKRLVVIGNVLDRNIQMQMEFWNHEFVMSAAKGLGSTDKHLSAPYREAQELIKQRIAHNRQKKLDKEARKASSNSQSN
;
A
#
# COMPACT_ATOMS: atom_id res chain seq x y z
N MET A 1 -22.93 16.90 40.77
CA MET A 1 -23.45 18.18 40.26
C MET A 1 -22.41 18.78 39.33
N VAL A 2 -22.78 19.11 38.09
CA VAL A 2 -21.87 19.74 37.12
C VAL A 2 -21.69 21.21 37.52
N GLN A 3 -20.45 21.67 37.73
CA GLN A 3 -20.19 23.08 38.01
C GLN A 3 -20.37 23.91 36.73
N LYS A 4 -21.32 24.86 36.74
CA LYS A 4 -21.54 25.80 35.62
C LYS A 4 -20.74 27.08 35.88
N GLN A 5 -20.02 27.57 34.87
CA GLN A 5 -19.27 28.82 34.91
C GLN A 5 -19.89 29.85 33.95
N GLY A 6 -20.12 31.07 34.44
CA GLY A 6 -20.63 32.17 33.63
C GLY A 6 -19.51 32.86 32.84
N LYS A 7 -19.71 33.02 31.53
CA LYS A 7 -18.82 33.79 30.65
C LYS A 7 -19.66 34.66 29.71
N TYR A 8 -19.18 35.87 29.43
CA TYR A 8 -19.82 36.79 28.49
C TYR A 8 -19.21 36.61 27.09
N TYR A 9 -20.06 36.38 26.11
CA TYR A 9 -19.68 36.21 24.71
C TYR A 9 -20.37 37.28 23.85
N ARG A 10 -19.66 37.74 22.82
CA ARG A 10 -20.21 38.64 21.82
C ARG A 10 -20.60 37.84 20.59
N PHE A 11 -21.80 38.08 20.09
CA PHE A 11 -22.32 37.42 18.90
C PHE A 11 -22.57 38.43 17.79
N SER A 12 -22.62 37.94 16.55
CA SER A 12 -23.05 38.77 15.43
C SER A 12 -24.54 39.08 15.55
N GLU A 13 -24.98 40.20 14.98
CA GLU A 13 -26.38 40.61 14.96
C GLU A 13 -27.29 39.52 14.36
N LYS A 14 -26.83 38.88 13.27
CA LYS A 14 -27.50 37.74 12.65
C LYS A 14 -27.67 36.57 13.63
N THR A 15 -26.65 36.23 14.40
CA THR A 15 -26.70 35.13 15.37
C THR A 15 -27.67 35.44 16.52
N LEU A 16 -27.75 36.70 16.95
CA LEU A 16 -28.70 37.13 17.97
C LEU A 16 -30.15 36.99 17.49
N GLN A 17 -30.44 37.39 16.24
CA GLN A 17 -31.75 37.20 15.61
C GLN A 17 -32.14 35.72 15.54
N GLN A 18 -31.21 34.86 15.10
CA GLN A 18 -31.44 33.41 15.08
C GLN A 18 -31.70 32.83 16.48
N LEU A 19 -31.04 33.37 17.51
CA LEU A 19 -31.23 32.94 18.90
C LEU A 19 -32.60 33.35 19.43
N GLU A 20 -33.08 34.54 19.07
CA GLU A 20 -34.43 35.01 19.37
C GLU A 20 -35.50 34.16 18.68
N GLU A 21 -35.34 33.85 17.40
CA GLU A 21 -36.23 32.95 16.66
C GLU A 21 -36.32 31.57 17.32
N LEU A 22 -35.18 30.99 17.70
CA LEU A 22 -35.13 29.68 18.38
C LEU A 22 -35.81 29.72 19.75
N LYS A 23 -35.64 30.82 20.49
CA LYS A 23 -36.32 31.02 21.78
C LYS A 23 -37.83 31.15 21.60
N HIS A 24 -38.29 31.87 20.59
CA HIS A 24 -39.71 32.00 20.28
C HIS A 24 -40.32 30.67 19.86
N ARG A 25 -39.56 29.80 19.18
CA ARG A 25 -40.04 28.50 18.72
C ARG A 25 -40.11 27.45 19.84
N ASP A 26 -39.04 27.31 20.62
CA ASP A 26 -38.86 26.18 21.54
C ASP A 26 -39.13 26.56 23.02
N GLY A 27 -39.40 27.84 23.33
CA GLY A 27 -39.89 28.28 24.65
C GLY A 27 -38.88 28.24 25.79
N GLY A 28 -37.58 28.13 25.51
CA GLY A 28 -36.51 27.92 26.50
C GLY A 28 -35.70 29.16 26.90
N SER A 29 -34.80 28.98 27.87
CA SER A 29 -33.75 29.97 28.18
C SER A 29 -32.65 29.94 27.10
N TYR A 30 -32.09 31.09 26.75
CA TYR A 30 -30.95 31.18 25.82
C TYR A 30 -29.79 30.26 26.22
N THR A 31 -29.55 30.10 27.53
CA THR A 31 -28.51 29.19 28.03
C THR A 31 -28.80 27.73 27.68
N SER A 32 -30.05 27.29 27.79
CA SER A 32 -30.45 25.92 27.44
C SER A 32 -30.31 25.68 25.95
N ILE A 33 -30.69 26.65 25.12
CA ILE A 33 -30.58 26.56 23.65
C ILE A 33 -29.11 26.44 23.25
N LEU A 34 -28.23 27.23 23.86
CA LEU A 34 -26.79 27.19 23.59
C LEU A 34 -26.15 25.89 24.09
N GLU A 35 -26.51 25.41 25.29
CA GLU A 35 -26.03 24.12 25.81
C GLU A 35 -26.42 22.98 24.86
N SER A 36 -27.69 22.93 24.43
CA SER A 36 -28.16 21.91 23.48
C SER A 36 -27.52 22.03 22.10
N ALA A 37 -27.30 23.24 21.59
CA ALA A 37 -26.65 23.44 20.29
C ALA A 37 -25.18 22.98 20.30
N VAL A 38 -24.46 23.25 21.40
CA VAL A 38 -23.08 22.78 21.57
C VAL A 38 -23.05 21.26 21.70
N GLU A 39 -23.91 20.67 22.52
CA GLU A 39 -24.04 19.22 22.66
C GLU A 39 -24.32 18.56 21.30
N GLN A 40 -25.30 19.07 20.55
CA GLN A 40 -25.67 18.56 19.24
C GLN A 40 -24.53 18.68 18.23
N PHE A 41 -23.79 19.80 18.24
CA PHE A 41 -22.63 19.97 17.37
C PHE A 41 -21.53 18.95 17.67
N TYR A 42 -21.22 18.73 18.95
CA TYR A 42 -20.24 17.73 19.36
C TYR A 42 -20.69 16.32 19.00
N GLN A 43 -21.94 15.96 19.28
CA GLN A 43 -22.50 14.66 18.92
C GLN A 43 -22.48 14.43 17.42
N GLN A 44 -22.95 15.40 16.63
CA GLN A 44 -22.96 15.30 15.18
C GLN A 44 -21.56 15.17 14.58
N THR A 45 -20.59 15.94 15.10
CA THR A 45 -19.18 15.83 14.69
C THR A 45 -18.60 14.47 15.04
N TYR A 46 -18.89 13.96 16.24
CA TYR A 46 -18.41 12.66 16.69
C TYR A 46 -19.00 11.53 15.83
N THR A 47 -20.32 11.52 15.65
CA THR A 47 -21.02 10.54 14.80
C THR A 47 -20.55 10.59 13.35
N GLN A 48 -20.35 11.78 12.77
CA GLN A 48 -19.83 11.89 11.40
C GLN A 48 -18.41 11.32 11.27
N ASN A 49 -17.55 11.56 12.26
CA ASN A 49 -16.20 11.01 12.27
C ASN A 49 -16.20 9.49 12.47
N GLU A 50 -17.07 8.95 13.35
CA GLU A 50 -17.22 7.50 13.52
C GLU A 50 -17.72 6.84 12.23
N LEU A 51 -18.75 7.38 11.59
CA LEU A 51 -19.25 6.86 10.31
C LEU A 51 -18.20 6.89 9.21
N LEU A 52 -17.36 7.94 9.17
CA LEU A 52 -16.24 8.02 8.24
C LEU A 52 -15.19 6.96 8.53
N LEU A 53 -14.84 6.75 9.80
CA LEU A 53 -13.90 5.71 10.23
C LEU A 53 -14.40 4.32 9.85
N GLU A 54 -15.67 4.01 10.11
CA GLU A 54 -16.29 2.75 9.73
C GLU A 54 -16.23 2.51 8.22
N GLU A 55 -16.52 3.52 7.40
CA GLU A 55 -16.46 3.37 5.94
C GLU A 55 -15.01 3.19 5.44
N ILE A 56 -14.04 3.88 6.04
CA ILE A 56 -12.62 3.68 5.74
C ILE A 56 -12.20 2.24 6.08
N GLU A 57 -12.60 1.74 7.25
CA GLU A 57 -12.30 0.38 7.68
C GLU A 57 -12.94 -0.66 6.76
N ARG A 58 -14.19 -0.43 6.35
CA ARG A 58 -14.89 -1.27 5.36
C ARG A 58 -14.16 -1.32 4.03
N LEU A 59 -13.76 -0.16 3.50
CA LEU A 59 -13.03 -0.07 2.23
C LEU A 59 -11.66 -0.75 2.30
N LEU A 60 -10.94 -0.60 3.42
CA LEU A 60 -9.67 -1.30 3.66
C LEU A 60 -9.85 -2.81 3.71
N ASN A 61 -10.87 -3.30 4.42
CA ASN A 61 -11.17 -4.72 4.51
C ASN A 61 -11.53 -5.31 3.14
N VAL A 62 -12.34 -4.61 2.34
CA VAL A 62 -12.66 -5.03 0.96
C VAL A 62 -11.40 -5.08 0.10
N LYS A 63 -10.60 -4.01 0.08
CA LYS A 63 -9.35 -3.96 -0.69
C LYS A 63 -8.39 -5.08 -0.30
N MET A 64 -8.22 -5.35 0.99
CA MET A 64 -7.31 -6.36 1.47
C MET A 64 -7.81 -7.77 1.16
N SER A 65 -9.09 -8.05 1.37
CA SER A 65 -9.68 -9.37 1.14
C SER A 65 -9.82 -9.73 -0.34
N GLU A 66 -10.17 -8.77 -1.19
CA GLU A 66 -10.41 -9.03 -2.61
C GLU A 66 -9.14 -8.97 -3.46
N LEU A 67 -8.21 -8.07 -3.14
CA LEU A 67 -7.02 -7.86 -4.00
C LEU A 67 -5.79 -8.58 -3.46
N LEU A 68 -5.50 -8.46 -2.16
CA LEU A 68 -4.22 -8.91 -1.62
C LEU A 68 -4.22 -10.38 -1.20
N ILE A 69 -5.31 -10.87 -0.60
CA ILE A 69 -5.39 -12.27 -0.15
C ILE A 69 -5.29 -13.28 -1.31
N PRO A 70 -5.97 -13.10 -2.46
CA PRO A 70 -5.86 -14.05 -3.57
C PRO A 70 -4.46 -14.10 -4.17
N ASP A 71 -3.81 -12.94 -4.32
CA ASP A 71 -2.43 -12.85 -4.82
C ASP A 71 -1.44 -13.51 -3.86
N LEU A 72 -1.61 -13.32 -2.54
CA LEU A 72 -0.80 -14.02 -1.54
C LEU A 72 -0.97 -15.55 -1.64
N LYS A 73 -2.22 -16.02 -1.74
CA LYS A 73 -2.50 -17.46 -1.91
C LYS A 73 -1.86 -18.01 -3.17
N ARG A 74 -1.92 -17.26 -4.27
CA ARG A 74 -1.27 -17.66 -5.53
C ARG A 74 0.25 -17.73 -5.39
N LEU A 75 0.88 -16.79 -4.69
CA LEU A 75 2.31 -16.82 -4.41
C LEU A 75 2.70 -18.04 -3.57
N VAL A 76 1.92 -18.39 -2.55
CA VAL A 76 2.17 -19.60 -1.74
C VAL A 76 2.10 -20.86 -2.61
N VAL A 77 1.09 -20.97 -3.48
CA VAL A 77 0.97 -22.10 -4.41
C VAL A 77 2.17 -22.18 -5.35
N ILE A 78 2.59 -21.04 -5.94
CA ILE A 78 3.78 -20.98 -6.80
C ILE A 78 5.03 -21.40 -6.02
N GLY A 79 5.20 -20.92 -4.78
CA GLY A 79 6.30 -21.29 -3.91
C GLY A 79 6.39 -22.80 -3.67
N ASN A 80 5.26 -23.44 -3.38
CA ASN A 80 5.20 -24.89 -3.17
C ASN A 80 5.53 -25.68 -4.44
N VAL A 81 5.08 -25.22 -5.61
CA VAL A 81 5.42 -25.85 -6.90
C VAL A 81 6.90 -25.70 -7.20
N LEU A 82 7.48 -24.52 -6.96
CA LEU A 82 8.91 -24.27 -7.14
C LEU A 82 9.74 -25.16 -6.22
N ASP A 83 9.39 -25.25 -4.94
CA ASP A 83 10.07 -26.09 -3.96
C ASP A 83 10.06 -27.57 -4.38
N ARG A 84 8.88 -28.10 -4.77
CA ARG A 84 8.79 -29.47 -5.32
C ARG A 84 9.68 -29.64 -6.54
N ASN A 85 9.67 -28.70 -7.48
CA ASN A 85 10.48 -28.80 -8.70
C ASN A 85 11.98 -28.77 -8.38
N ILE A 86 12.40 -27.94 -7.42
CA ILE A 86 13.80 -27.88 -6.95
C ILE A 86 14.19 -29.20 -6.29
N GLN A 87 13.34 -29.78 -5.43
CA GLN A 87 13.61 -31.07 -4.81
C GLN A 87 13.72 -32.18 -5.86
N MET A 88 12.81 -32.24 -6.84
CA MET A 88 12.90 -33.21 -7.94
C MET A 88 14.19 -33.04 -8.75
N GLN A 89 14.61 -31.80 -9.04
CA GLN A 89 15.89 -31.55 -9.70
C GLN A 89 17.06 -32.00 -8.85
N MET A 90 17.08 -31.69 -7.55
CA MET A 90 18.14 -32.11 -6.64
C MET A 90 18.26 -33.64 -6.59
N GLU A 91 17.15 -34.35 -6.47
CA GLU A 91 17.13 -35.83 -6.50
C GLU A 91 17.62 -36.37 -7.84
N PHE A 92 17.22 -35.75 -8.96
CA PHE A 92 17.73 -36.11 -10.28
C PHE A 92 19.25 -35.92 -10.38
N TRP A 93 19.79 -34.77 -9.95
CA TRP A 93 21.22 -34.50 -9.94
C TRP A 93 21.99 -35.45 -9.00
N ASN A 94 21.44 -35.74 -7.83
CA ASN A 94 22.03 -36.70 -6.90
C ASN A 94 22.08 -38.10 -7.52
N HIS A 95 20.98 -38.56 -8.12
CA HIS A 95 20.92 -39.84 -8.81
C HIS A 95 21.91 -39.92 -9.97
N GLU A 96 21.95 -38.90 -10.83
CA GLU A 96 22.93 -38.82 -11.93
C GLU A 96 24.37 -38.83 -11.41
N PHE A 97 24.67 -38.12 -10.32
CA PHE A 97 26.01 -38.09 -9.75
C PHE A 97 26.44 -39.47 -9.22
N VAL A 98 25.52 -40.22 -8.59
CA VAL A 98 25.78 -41.57 -8.07
C VAL A 98 25.91 -42.60 -9.21
N MET A 99 25.04 -42.53 -10.22
CA MET A 99 24.97 -43.54 -11.28
C MET A 99 26.00 -43.36 -12.39
N SER A 100 26.39 -42.12 -12.70
CA SER A 100 27.25 -41.85 -13.85
C SER A 100 28.73 -42.22 -13.66
N ALA A 101 29.17 -42.50 -12.42
CA ALA A 101 30.60 -42.59 -12.05
C ALA A 101 31.44 -41.44 -12.65
N ALA A 102 30.80 -40.30 -12.94
CA ALA A 102 31.37 -39.27 -13.79
C ALA A 102 32.50 -38.59 -13.03
N LYS A 103 33.73 -38.67 -13.58
CA LYS A 103 34.91 -37.99 -13.04
C LYS A 103 34.84 -36.45 -13.12
N GLY A 104 33.73 -35.88 -13.59
CA GLY A 104 33.48 -34.45 -13.60
C GLY A 104 32.15 -34.04 -14.24
N LEU A 105 31.71 -32.82 -13.89
CA LEU A 105 30.47 -32.20 -14.39
C LEU A 105 30.50 -32.01 -15.91
N GLY A 106 29.58 -32.64 -16.64
CA GLY A 106 29.30 -32.37 -18.05
C GLY A 106 28.39 -31.16 -18.20
N SER A 107 28.92 -29.96 -17.96
CA SER A 107 28.19 -28.71 -18.23
C SER A 107 28.21 -28.42 -19.73
N THR A 108 27.16 -27.78 -20.24
CA THR A 108 27.16 -27.15 -21.57
C THR A 108 28.34 -26.19 -21.78
N ASP A 109 28.98 -25.71 -20.70
CA ASP A 109 30.25 -24.97 -20.74
C ASP A 109 31.44 -25.77 -21.28
N LYS A 110 31.45 -27.11 -21.09
CA LYS A 110 32.52 -27.99 -21.56
C LYS A 110 32.34 -28.48 -22.99
N HIS A 111 31.12 -28.43 -23.52
CA HIS A 111 30.77 -28.89 -24.87
C HIS A 111 29.99 -27.83 -25.67
N LEU A 112 30.35 -26.55 -25.54
CA LEU A 112 29.81 -25.50 -26.42
C LEU A 112 30.36 -25.67 -27.84
N SER A 113 29.46 -25.71 -28.82
CA SER A 113 29.83 -25.40 -30.20
C SER A 113 30.24 -23.92 -30.30
N ALA A 114 31.21 -23.61 -31.16
CA ALA A 114 31.69 -22.23 -31.36
C ALA A 114 30.56 -21.21 -31.62
N PRO A 115 29.51 -21.52 -32.41
CA PRO A 115 28.38 -20.61 -32.63
C PRO A 115 27.56 -20.32 -31.37
N TYR A 116 27.42 -21.30 -30.47
CA TYR A 116 26.65 -21.13 -29.24
C TYR A 116 27.39 -20.22 -28.25
N ARG A 117 28.73 -20.25 -28.24
CA ARG A 117 29.56 -19.35 -27.43
C ARG A 117 29.44 -17.91 -27.91
N GLU A 118 29.43 -17.70 -29.23
CA GLU A 118 29.25 -16.38 -29.84
C GLU A 118 27.86 -15.80 -29.54
N ALA A 119 26.81 -16.62 -29.64
CA ALA A 119 25.45 -16.22 -29.27
C ALA A 119 25.33 -15.86 -27.78
N GLN A 120 25.98 -16.61 -26.89
CA GLN A 120 25.97 -16.35 -25.46
C GLN A 120 26.67 -15.04 -25.12
N GLU A 121 27.82 -14.75 -25.74
CA GLU A 121 28.51 -13.47 -25.54
C GLU A 121 27.72 -12.29 -26.12
N LEU A 122 27.08 -12.46 -27.28
CA LEU A 122 26.19 -11.45 -27.86
C LEU A 122 25.00 -11.13 -26.93
N ILE A 123 24.40 -12.15 -26.30
CA ILE A 123 23.31 -11.95 -25.34
C ILE A 123 23.82 -11.26 -24.06
N LYS A 124 24.95 -11.69 -23.50
CA LYS A 124 25.56 -11.04 -22.33
C LYS A 124 25.84 -9.56 -22.59
N GLN A 125 26.40 -9.24 -23.76
CA GLN A 125 26.65 -7.86 -24.18
C GLN A 125 25.36 -7.06 -24.32
N ARG A 126 24.30 -7.63 -24.90
CA ARG A 126 22.98 -6.97 -24.97
C ARG A 126 22.38 -6.69 -23.60
N ILE A 127 22.48 -7.64 -22.67
CA ILE A 127 21.97 -7.48 -21.31
C ILE A 127 22.76 -6.38 -20.58
N ALA A 128 24.09 -6.40 -20.67
CA ALA A 128 24.96 -5.39 -20.07
C ALA A 128 24.67 -3.99 -20.63
N HIS A 129 24.54 -3.88 -21.96
CA HIS A 129 24.20 -2.62 -22.63
C HIS A 129 22.82 -2.10 -22.22
N ASN A 130 21.81 -2.97 -22.13
CA ASN A 130 20.47 -2.58 -21.70
C ASN A 130 20.44 -2.14 -20.23
N ARG A 131 21.24 -2.80 -19.37
CA ARG A 131 21.41 -2.41 -17.98
C ARG A 131 22.07 -1.04 -17.86
N GLN A 132 23.15 -0.79 -18.61
CA GLN A 132 23.83 0.50 -18.64
C GLN A 132 22.89 1.61 -19.14
N LYS A 133 22.17 1.38 -20.23
CA LYS A 133 21.19 2.35 -20.77
C LYS A 133 20.10 2.70 -19.76
N LYS A 134 19.68 1.73 -18.94
CA LYS A 134 18.70 1.97 -17.86
C LYS A 134 19.29 2.85 -16.76
N LEU A 135 20.51 2.55 -16.31
CA LEU A 135 21.22 3.35 -15.31
C LEU A 135 21.48 4.78 -15.79
N ASP A 136 21.90 4.96 -17.05
CA ASP A 136 22.12 6.28 -17.64
C ASP A 136 20.82 7.10 -17.74
N LYS A 137 19.70 6.43 -18.06
CA LYS A 137 18.37 7.08 -18.12
C LYS A 137 17.90 7.51 -16.73
N GLU A 138 18.16 6.71 -15.71
CA GLU A 138 17.84 7.02 -14.31
C GLU A 138 18.73 8.15 -13.77
N ALA A 139 20.02 8.14 -14.07
CA ALA A 139 20.96 9.20 -13.72
C ALA A 139 20.58 10.55 -14.36
N ARG A 140 20.18 10.56 -15.64
CA ARG A 140 19.70 11.78 -16.34
C ARG A 140 18.40 12.33 -15.75
N LYS A 141 17.48 11.46 -15.33
CA LYS A 141 16.24 11.87 -14.64
C LYS A 141 16.53 12.44 -13.25
N ALA A 142 17.50 11.87 -12.53
CA ALA A 142 17.91 12.37 -11.23
C ALA A 142 18.58 13.76 -11.34
N SER A 143 19.41 14.00 -12.37
CA SER A 143 20.05 15.30 -12.60
C SER A 143 19.11 16.39 -13.12
N SER A 144 18.05 16.02 -13.86
CA SER A 144 17.05 17.00 -14.31
C SER A 144 16.11 17.46 -13.18
N ASN A 145 15.83 16.57 -12.21
CA ASN A 145 14.99 16.91 -11.05
C ASN A 145 15.70 17.77 -10.01
N SER A 146 17.03 17.79 -9.97
CA SER A 146 17.82 18.61 -9.04
C SER A 146 18.17 20.01 -9.57
N GLN A 147 17.89 20.30 -10.84
CA GLN A 147 18.02 21.65 -11.43
C GLN A 147 16.69 22.44 -11.46
N SER A 148 15.59 21.82 -11.04
CA SER A 148 14.24 22.41 -10.99
C SER A 148 13.77 22.77 -9.58
N ASN A 149 14.69 22.80 -8.60
CA ASN A 149 14.47 23.30 -7.23
C ASN A 149 15.42 24.47 -6.94
#